data_AF-A0A0J6BEE1-F1
#
_entry.id   AF-A0A0J6BEE1-F1
#
_cell.length_a   1.000
_cell.length_b   1.000
_cell.length_c   1.000
_cell.angle_alpha   90.00
_cell.angle_beta   90.00
_cell.angle_gamma   90.00
#
_symmetry.space_group_name_H-M   'P 1'
#
loop_
_entity.id
_entity.type
_entity.pdbx_description
1 polymer ?
#
loop_
_entity_poly.entity_id
_entity_poly.type
_entity_poly.pdbx_seq_one_letter_code
_entity_poly.pdbx_strand_id
1 'polypeptide(L)'
;MRIPSFVLPCLGGSVLAAAGLCSGPALAQSRTLYTLSTQCSIRGGQPQACVVEATEEGDATFYRHRIGTVTETVRITENPVRMTIWDASSKSWQTLSGAAARFSTNTICFNGRDLCVVNANYLNSVRQDRPETTAGRDLVKVRFDDTGRVNLSCYDDGCKEVR
;
A
#
# COMPACT_ATOMS: atom_id res chain seq x y z
N MET A 1 -40.29 -21.70 -14.60
CA MET A 1 -40.85 -21.68 -13.22
C MET A 1 -41.16 -20.24 -12.87
N ARG A 2 -42.45 -19.88 -12.82
CA ARG A 2 -43.02 -18.55 -12.51
C ARG A 2 -43.97 -18.75 -11.34
N ILE A 3 -43.80 -18.02 -10.24
CA ILE A 3 -44.78 -17.86 -9.14
C ILE A 3 -44.46 -16.50 -8.46
N PRO A 4 -45.42 -15.77 -7.84
CA PRO A 4 -46.37 -14.89 -8.52
C PRO A 4 -46.34 -13.45 -7.97
N SER A 5 -46.95 -12.54 -8.73
CA SER A 5 -47.38 -11.23 -8.27
C SER A 5 -48.38 -11.35 -7.12
N PHE A 6 -48.09 -10.70 -6.00
CA PHE A 6 -49.10 -10.30 -5.02
C PHE A 6 -49.16 -8.78 -4.99
N VAL A 7 -50.24 -8.25 -5.57
CA VAL A 7 -50.72 -6.89 -5.35
C VAL A 7 -51.62 -6.96 -4.13
N LEU A 8 -51.32 -6.19 -3.08
CA LEU A 8 -52.24 -5.95 -1.97
C LEU A 8 -52.42 -4.43 -1.81
N PRO A 9 -53.67 -3.91 -1.79
CA PRO A 9 -53.94 -2.50 -1.64
C PRO A 9 -54.07 -2.13 -0.16
N CYS A 10 -53.36 -1.11 0.29
CA CYS A 10 -53.66 -0.42 1.55
C CYS A 10 -54.07 1.03 1.23
N LEU A 11 -55.38 1.26 1.22
CA LEU A 11 -56.00 2.57 1.35
C LEU A 11 -55.89 3.05 2.80
N GLY A 12 -55.45 4.29 2.98
CA GLY A 12 -55.82 5.13 4.13
C GLY A 12 -54.85 5.15 5.31
N GLY A 13 -54.18 6.30 5.51
CA GLY A 13 -53.51 6.63 6.75
C GLY A 13 -52.31 7.55 6.53
N SER A 14 -52.47 8.83 6.89
CA SER A 14 -51.43 9.85 6.88
C SER A 14 -50.16 9.38 7.59
N VAL A 15 -49.05 9.26 6.87
CA VAL A 15 -47.72 9.01 7.45
C VAL A 15 -46.78 10.08 6.93
N LEU A 16 -46.14 10.75 7.90
CA LEU A 16 -45.11 11.77 7.73
C LEU A 16 -44.12 11.41 6.61
N ALA A 17 -43.87 12.37 5.72
CA ALA A 17 -42.77 12.32 4.77
C ALA A 17 -41.43 12.31 5.52
N ALA A 18 -40.98 11.13 5.94
CA ALA A 18 -39.59 10.91 6.27
C ALA A 18 -38.81 10.91 4.94
N ALA A 19 -38.23 12.06 4.60
CA ALA A 19 -37.18 12.15 3.60
C ALA A 19 -35.99 11.30 4.08
N GLY A 20 -36.04 10.01 3.75
CA GLY A 20 -34.93 9.09 3.94
C GLY A 20 -33.80 9.54 3.03
N LEU A 21 -32.86 10.29 3.58
CA LEU A 21 -31.54 10.50 2.99
C LEU A 21 -30.92 9.12 2.80
N CYS A 22 -31.01 8.59 1.59
CA CYS A 22 -30.20 7.48 1.13
C CYS A 22 -28.76 7.99 1.03
N SER A 23 -28.06 8.05 2.15
CA SER A 23 -26.61 8.13 2.18
C SER A 23 -26.08 6.79 1.68
N GLY A 24 -26.03 6.61 0.36
CA GLY A 24 -25.28 5.52 -0.24
C GLY A 24 -23.82 5.61 0.21
N PRO A 25 -23.09 4.48 0.32
CA PRO A 25 -21.66 4.53 0.61
C PRO A 25 -21.01 5.36 -0.50
N ALA A 26 -20.42 6.49 -0.12
CA ALA A 26 -19.59 7.26 -1.04
C ALA A 26 -18.46 6.32 -1.47
N LEU A 27 -18.51 5.88 -2.73
CA LEU A 27 -17.38 5.18 -3.34
C LEU A 27 -16.18 6.11 -3.19
N ALA A 28 -15.19 5.68 -2.41
CA ALA A 28 -13.95 6.43 -2.24
C ALA A 28 -13.39 6.70 -3.63
N GLN A 29 -13.28 7.97 -4.01
CA GLN A 29 -12.72 8.35 -5.30
C GLN A 29 -11.25 7.95 -5.29
N SER A 30 -10.90 6.98 -6.14
CA SER A 30 -9.52 6.59 -6.36
C SER A 30 -8.88 7.56 -7.35
N ARG A 31 -7.78 8.19 -6.95
CA ARG A 31 -6.99 9.09 -7.81
C ARG A 31 -5.63 8.47 -8.06
N THR A 32 -5.26 8.29 -9.34
CA THR A 32 -3.89 7.89 -9.68
C THR A 32 -2.91 9.04 -9.43
N LEU A 33 -1.90 8.77 -8.61
CA LEU A 33 -0.79 9.69 -8.33
C LEU A 33 0.28 9.60 -9.42
N TYR A 34 0.73 8.36 -9.71
CA TYR A 34 1.70 8.11 -10.76
C TYR A 34 1.69 6.65 -11.21
N THR A 35 2.33 6.42 -12.36
CA THR A 35 2.65 5.08 -12.86
C THR A 35 4.14 5.02 -13.19
N LEU A 36 4.80 3.95 -12.75
CA LEU A 36 6.23 3.73 -12.94
C LEU A 36 6.45 2.38 -13.63
N SER A 37 7.04 2.39 -14.82
CA SER A 37 7.57 1.18 -15.46
C SER A 37 8.99 0.94 -14.99
N THR A 38 9.24 -0.21 -14.37
CA THR A 38 10.53 -0.51 -13.71
C THR A 38 10.77 -2.02 -13.61
N GLN A 39 11.73 -2.44 -12.77
CA GLN A 39 11.98 -3.82 -12.41
C GLN A 39 11.55 -4.10 -10.97
N CYS A 40 10.95 -5.27 -10.76
CA CYS A 40 10.56 -5.77 -9.45
C CYS A 40 11.06 -7.21 -9.26
N SER A 41 11.29 -7.63 -8.03
CA SER A 41 11.56 -9.03 -7.68
C SER A 41 10.64 -9.49 -6.57
N ILE A 42 10.17 -10.73 -6.67
CA ILE A 42 9.34 -11.39 -5.64
C ILE A 42 10.18 -12.47 -4.96
N ARG A 43 10.11 -12.54 -3.62
CA ARG A 43 10.77 -13.56 -2.78
C ARG A 43 12.26 -13.75 -3.10
N GLY A 44 12.96 -12.63 -3.31
CA GLY A 44 14.39 -12.62 -3.63
C GLY A 44 14.77 -13.22 -5.00
N GLY A 45 13.78 -13.51 -5.86
CA GLY A 45 13.99 -14.02 -7.21
C GLY A 45 14.65 -13.01 -8.17
N GLN A 46 14.81 -13.42 -9.42
CA GLN A 46 15.38 -12.53 -10.45
C GLN A 46 14.47 -11.32 -10.71
N PRO A 47 15.03 -10.11 -10.90
CA PRO A 47 14.28 -8.93 -11.30
C PRO A 47 13.55 -9.16 -12.63
N GLN A 48 12.28 -8.75 -12.69
CA GLN A 48 11.41 -8.84 -13.85
C GLN A 48 10.80 -7.48 -14.13
N ALA A 49 10.44 -7.22 -15.39
CA ALA A 49 9.71 -6.02 -15.75
C ALA A 49 8.40 -5.94 -14.95
N CYS A 50 8.11 -4.77 -14.39
CA CYS A 50 6.92 -4.51 -13.62
C CYS A 50 6.40 -3.09 -13.83
N VAL A 51 5.11 -2.91 -13.56
CA VAL A 51 4.48 -1.59 -13.53
C VAL A 51 3.95 -1.35 -12.12
N VAL A 52 4.36 -0.23 -11.53
CA VAL A 52 3.87 0.22 -10.22
C VAL A 52 2.90 1.36 -10.42
N GLU A 53 1.67 1.19 -9.95
CA GLU A 53 0.66 2.23 -9.95
C GLU A 53 0.40 2.66 -8.51
N ALA A 54 0.61 3.95 -8.23
CA ALA A 54 0.29 4.56 -6.95
C ALA A 54 -1.06 5.27 -7.05
N THR A 55 -1.99 4.95 -6.17
CA THR A 55 -3.33 5.57 -6.13
C THR A 55 -3.69 5.99 -4.72
N GLU A 56 -4.23 7.19 -4.55
CA GLU A 56 -4.89 7.61 -3.32
C GLU A 56 -6.33 7.12 -3.31
N GLU A 57 -6.75 6.54 -2.19
CA GLU A 57 -8.14 6.17 -1.94
C GLU A 57 -8.41 6.34 -0.44
N GLY A 58 -9.25 7.31 -0.10
CA GLY A 58 -9.53 7.66 1.29
C GLY A 58 -8.30 8.26 1.99
N ASP A 59 -7.92 7.67 3.12
CA ASP A 59 -6.76 8.04 3.95
C ASP A 59 -5.50 7.21 3.65
N ALA A 60 -5.54 6.44 2.55
CA ALA A 60 -4.48 5.52 2.19
C ALA A 60 -3.96 5.74 0.76
N THR A 61 -2.66 5.51 0.59
CA THR A 61 -2.03 5.34 -0.72
C THR A 61 -1.78 3.86 -0.97
N PHE A 62 -2.23 3.38 -2.13
CA PHE A 62 -2.06 2.01 -2.60
C PHE A 62 -1.01 1.98 -3.69
N TYR A 63 -0.03 1.07 -3.55
CA TYR A 63 1.02 0.81 -4.52
C TYR A 63 0.81 -0.59 -5.09
N ARG A 64 0.24 -0.65 -6.30
CA ARG A 64 -0.03 -1.91 -7.00
C ARG A 64 1.12 -2.22 -7.94
N HIS A 65 1.86 -3.28 -7.64
CA HIS A 65 2.99 -3.77 -8.41
C HIS A 65 2.50 -4.91 -9.30
N ARG A 66 2.36 -4.66 -10.59
CA ARG A 66 1.99 -5.68 -11.60
C ARG A 66 3.26 -6.30 -12.17
N ILE A 67 3.46 -7.59 -11.93
CA ILE A 67 4.66 -8.38 -12.27
C ILE A 67 4.20 -9.61 -13.04
N GLY A 68 4.22 -9.52 -14.38
CA GLY A 68 3.57 -10.53 -15.23
C GLY A 68 2.08 -10.63 -14.90
N THR A 69 1.63 -11.81 -14.46
CA THR A 69 0.24 -12.06 -14.04
C THR A 69 0.00 -11.85 -12.54
N VAL A 70 1.05 -11.60 -11.76
CA VAL A 70 0.96 -11.40 -10.31
C VAL A 70 0.79 -9.92 -10.01
N THR A 71 -0.07 -9.61 -9.03
CA THR A 71 -0.21 -8.25 -8.49
C THR A 71 0.05 -8.27 -6.99
N GLU A 72 1.09 -7.57 -6.57
CA GLU A 72 1.39 -7.32 -5.16
C GLU A 72 0.94 -5.91 -4.79
N THR A 73 0.14 -5.77 -3.73
CA THR A 73 -0.39 -4.46 -3.34
C THR A 73 0.09 -4.10 -1.94
N VAL A 74 0.84 -3.01 -1.86
CA VAL A 74 1.21 -2.38 -0.59
C VAL A 74 0.24 -1.22 -0.34
N ARG A 75 -0.28 -1.11 0.88
CA ARG A 75 -1.11 -0.01 1.33
C ARG A 75 -0.40 0.74 2.45
N ILE A 76 -0.31 2.06 2.30
CA ILE A 76 0.26 2.97 3.28
C ILE A 76 -0.83 3.93 3.75
N THR A 77 -1.14 3.95 5.06
CA THR A 77 -2.01 4.98 5.65
C THR A 77 -1.15 6.07 6.28
N GLU A 78 -1.64 7.30 6.31
CA GLU A 78 -1.01 8.40 7.03
C GLU A 78 -1.69 8.59 8.41
N ASN A 79 -0.95 9.06 9.42
CA ASN A 79 -1.49 9.40 10.75
C ASN A 79 -2.33 8.32 11.48
N PRO A 80 -1.74 7.17 11.84
CA PRO A 80 -0.30 6.92 11.78
C PRO A 80 0.15 6.29 10.47
N VAL A 81 1.43 6.49 10.17
CA VAL A 81 2.12 5.74 9.12
C VAL A 81 2.00 4.26 9.43
N ARG A 82 1.25 3.53 8.61
CA ARG A 82 1.18 2.06 8.64
C ARG A 82 1.36 1.50 7.26
N MET A 83 2.20 0.47 7.15
CA MET A 83 2.39 -0.24 5.89
C MET A 83 1.85 -1.68 6.01
N THR A 84 0.97 -2.02 5.08
CA THR A 84 0.36 -3.36 4.98
C THR A 84 0.50 -3.89 3.56
N ILE A 85 0.50 -5.21 3.40
CA ILE A 85 0.49 -5.88 2.10
C ILE A 85 -0.75 -6.76 1.98
N TRP A 86 -1.36 -6.80 0.80
CA TRP A 86 -2.50 -7.65 0.55
C TRP A 86 -2.06 -9.10 0.38
N ASP A 87 -2.52 -9.98 1.26
CA ASP A 87 -2.37 -11.42 1.05
C ASP A 87 -3.59 -11.98 0.32
N ALA A 88 -3.37 -12.41 -0.92
CA ALA A 88 -4.43 -12.98 -1.77
C ALA A 88 -4.97 -14.32 -1.22
N SER A 89 -4.17 -15.08 -0.46
CA SER A 89 -4.57 -16.36 0.12
C SER A 89 -5.60 -16.18 1.24
N SER A 90 -5.26 -15.38 2.25
CA SER A 90 -6.16 -15.07 3.36
C SER A 90 -7.19 -13.99 3.04
N LYS A 91 -7.08 -13.32 1.88
CA LYS A 91 -7.91 -12.17 1.48
C LYS A 91 -7.94 -11.09 2.55
N SER A 92 -6.77 -10.78 3.10
CA SER A 92 -6.65 -9.84 4.19
C SER A 92 -5.38 -9.00 4.08
N TRP A 93 -5.38 -7.84 4.73
CA TRP A 93 -4.21 -6.99 4.84
C TRP A 93 -3.31 -7.49 5.97
N GLN A 94 -2.06 -7.78 5.65
CA GLN A 94 -1.04 -8.20 6.60
C GLN A 94 -0.09 -7.04 6.90
N THR A 95 0.29 -6.88 8.16
CA THR A 95 1.27 -5.87 8.57
C THR A 95 2.64 -6.22 7.99
N LEU A 96 3.32 -5.23 7.38
CA LEU A 96 4.72 -5.39 6.99
C LEU A 96 5.60 -5.30 8.25
N SER A 97 6.61 -6.16 8.36
CA SER A 97 7.60 -6.16 9.46
C SER A 97 8.71 -5.12 9.25
N GLY A 98 8.95 -4.73 7.99
CA GLY A 98 9.92 -3.68 7.69
C GLY A 98 9.99 -3.35 6.20
N ALA A 99 10.67 -2.24 5.91
CA ALA A 99 11.05 -1.82 4.57
C ALA A 99 12.53 -1.41 4.56
N ALA A 100 13.21 -1.58 3.43
CA ALA A 100 14.59 -1.18 3.28
C ALA A 100 14.81 -0.52 1.93
N ALA A 101 15.57 0.57 1.89
CA ALA A 101 16.04 1.18 0.66
C ALA A 101 17.56 0.99 0.54
N ARG A 102 17.98 0.36 -0.54
CA ARG A 102 19.38 0.18 -0.93
C ARG A 102 19.71 1.13 -2.06
N PHE A 103 20.60 2.07 -1.79
CA PHE A 103 20.91 3.15 -2.70
C PHE A 103 21.88 2.72 -3.84
N SER A 104 22.79 1.76 -3.62
CA SER A 104 23.67 1.23 -4.68
C SER A 104 22.90 0.58 -5.83
N THR A 105 21.78 -0.10 -5.52
CA THR A 105 20.94 -0.79 -6.52
C THR A 105 19.64 -0.05 -6.82
N ASN A 106 19.46 1.15 -6.27
CA ASN A 106 18.21 1.93 -6.38
C ASN A 106 16.96 1.10 -6.04
N THR A 107 17.04 0.23 -5.03
CA THR A 107 15.99 -0.75 -4.73
C THR A 107 15.33 -0.45 -3.40
N ILE A 108 13.99 -0.49 -3.37
CA ILE A 108 13.19 -0.51 -2.15
C ILE A 108 12.66 -1.93 -2.00
N CYS A 109 12.82 -2.54 -0.82
CA CYS A 109 12.29 -3.86 -0.50
C CYS A 109 11.38 -3.82 0.73
N PHE A 110 10.34 -4.64 0.71
CA PHE A 110 9.37 -4.83 1.79
C PHE A 110 9.53 -6.24 2.37
N ASN A 111 9.34 -6.39 3.68
CA ASN A 111 9.53 -7.62 4.44
C ASN A 111 10.85 -8.32 4.09
N GLY A 112 11.95 -7.57 4.14
CA GLY A 112 13.26 -8.06 3.74
C GLY A 112 13.42 -8.07 2.21
N ARG A 113 13.08 -9.17 1.54
CA ARG A 113 13.20 -9.33 0.08
C ARG A 113 11.96 -9.97 -0.57
N ASP A 114 10.84 -9.97 0.14
CA ASP A 114 9.60 -10.59 -0.32
C ASP A 114 9.02 -9.86 -1.53
N LEU A 115 9.11 -8.52 -1.52
CA LEU A 115 8.82 -7.68 -2.67
C LEU A 115 9.90 -6.60 -2.75
N CYS A 116 10.58 -6.47 -3.88
CA CYS A 116 11.48 -5.36 -4.14
C CYS A 116 11.09 -4.65 -5.44
N VAL A 117 11.30 -3.34 -5.48
CA VAL A 117 11.07 -2.46 -6.63
C VAL A 117 12.28 -1.57 -6.85
N VAL A 118 12.72 -1.43 -8.10
CA VAL A 118 13.73 -0.45 -8.49
C VAL A 118 13.04 0.91 -8.67
N ASN A 119 13.49 1.93 -7.95
CA ASN A 119 12.98 3.30 -8.10
C ASN A 119 14.12 4.31 -7.92
N ALA A 120 14.92 4.45 -8.99
CA ALA A 120 16.05 5.36 -9.01
C ALA A 120 15.63 6.83 -8.83
N ASN A 121 14.52 7.25 -9.44
CA ASN A 121 14.06 8.64 -9.33
C ASN A 121 13.78 9.04 -7.88
N TYR A 122 13.04 8.19 -7.14
CA TYR A 122 12.77 8.44 -5.73
C TYR A 122 14.06 8.41 -4.89
N LEU A 123 14.93 7.42 -5.07
CA LEU A 123 16.13 7.31 -4.22
C LEU A 123 17.19 8.38 -4.54
N ASN A 124 17.24 8.85 -5.78
CA ASN A 124 18.05 10.00 -6.15
C ASN A 124 17.52 11.28 -5.52
N SER A 125 16.20 11.50 -5.49
CA SER A 125 15.63 12.66 -4.81
C SER A 125 15.90 12.62 -3.30
N VAL A 126 15.76 11.45 -2.66
CA VAL A 126 16.09 11.27 -1.23
C VAL A 126 17.56 11.64 -0.93
N ARG A 127 18.50 11.26 -1.82
CA ARG A 127 19.91 11.64 -1.68
C ARG A 127 20.13 13.15 -1.84
N GLN A 128 19.43 13.77 -2.78
CA GLN A 128 19.52 15.21 -3.03
C GLN A 128 18.94 16.03 -1.87
N ASP A 129 17.81 15.59 -1.31
CA ASP A 129 17.11 16.28 -0.23
C ASP A 129 17.81 16.12 1.12
N ARG A 130 18.54 15.02 1.31
CA ARG A 130 19.16 14.65 2.59
C ARG A 130 20.60 14.15 2.42
N PRO A 131 21.51 14.97 1.89
CA PRO A 131 22.88 14.55 1.60
C PRO A 131 23.63 14.14 2.87
N GLU A 132 23.50 14.89 3.96
CA GLU A 132 24.21 14.62 5.22
C GLU A 132 23.86 13.25 5.83
N THR A 133 22.61 12.82 5.69
CA THR A 133 22.15 11.53 6.25
C THR A 133 22.40 10.34 5.33
N THR A 134 22.63 10.59 4.03
CA THR A 134 22.79 9.53 3.02
C THR A 134 24.21 9.41 2.49
N ALA A 135 25.08 10.41 2.74
CA ALA A 135 26.48 10.41 2.30
C ALA A 135 27.24 9.20 2.87
N GLY A 136 27.83 8.41 1.96
CA GLY A 136 28.57 7.19 2.31
C GLY A 136 27.72 6.03 2.83
N ARG A 137 26.39 6.17 2.86
CA ARG A 137 25.44 5.14 3.31
C ARG A 137 24.87 4.39 2.12
N ASP A 138 24.78 3.06 2.24
CA ASP A 138 24.19 2.24 1.19
C ASP A 138 22.78 1.80 1.51
N LEU A 139 22.48 1.58 2.79
CA LEU A 139 21.23 0.95 3.18
C LEU A 139 20.53 1.76 4.27
N VAL A 140 19.25 2.02 4.08
CA VAL A 140 18.36 2.48 5.15
C VAL A 140 17.30 1.41 5.37
N LYS A 141 17.06 1.05 6.63
CA LYS A 141 16.02 0.11 7.02
C LYS A 141 15.06 0.79 7.99
N VAL A 142 13.80 0.47 7.84
CA VAL A 142 12.71 0.88 8.70
C VAL A 142 12.04 -0.40 9.19
N ARG A 143 11.87 -0.55 10.50
CA ARG A 143 11.05 -1.61 11.08
C ARG A 143 9.73 -1.04 11.55
N PHE A 144 8.73 -1.90 11.50
CA PHE A 144 7.41 -1.60 12.00
C PHE A 144 7.10 -2.44 13.25
N ASP A 145 6.33 -1.88 14.17
CA ASP A 145 5.72 -2.64 15.26
C ASP A 145 4.54 -3.51 14.77
N ASP A 146 3.92 -4.25 15.67
CA ASP A 146 2.77 -5.13 15.39
C ASP A 146 1.55 -4.36 14.85
N THR A 147 1.47 -3.05 15.11
CA THR A 147 0.44 -2.17 14.57
C THR A 147 0.82 -1.56 13.22
N GLY A 148 2.01 -1.85 12.70
CA GLY A 148 2.53 -1.33 11.44
C GLY A 148 3.18 0.04 11.53
N ARG A 149 3.37 0.61 12.73
CA ARG A 149 3.99 1.92 12.91
C ARG A 149 5.51 1.81 12.91
N VAL A 150 6.19 2.82 12.36
CA VAL A 150 7.65 2.90 12.38
C VAL A 150 8.13 2.94 13.83
N ASN A 151 8.91 1.94 14.24
CA ASN A 151 9.49 1.86 15.58
C ASN A 151 11.03 1.99 15.57
N LEU A 152 11.68 1.74 14.43
CA LEU A 152 13.12 1.82 14.28
C LEU A 152 13.48 2.25 12.85
N SER A 153 14.32 3.26 12.73
CA SER A 153 14.99 3.64 11.48
C SER A 153 16.49 3.59 11.69
N CYS A 154 17.20 2.90 10.80
CA CYS A 154 18.63 2.64 10.95
C CYS A 154 19.32 2.62 9.59
N TYR A 155 20.57 3.09 9.57
CA TYR A 155 21.42 3.09 8.38
C TYR A 155 22.46 1.96 8.49
N ASP A 156 22.73 1.31 7.37
CA ASP A 156 23.65 0.19 7.20
C ASP A 156 23.41 -0.95 8.22
N ASP A 157 24.48 -1.40 8.89
CA ASP A 157 24.46 -2.45 9.90
C ASP A 157 23.95 -1.98 11.28
N GLY A 158 23.54 -0.71 11.39
CA GLY A 158 23.16 -0.05 12.64
C GLY A 158 21.81 -0.46 13.24
N CYS A 159 21.12 -1.47 12.69
CA CYS A 159 19.83 -1.93 13.20
C CYS A 159 20.00 -2.90 14.38
N LYS A 160 20.47 -2.40 15.52
CA LYS A 160 20.37 -3.16 16.78
C LYS A 160 18.94 -2.99 17.30
N GLU A 161 18.18 -4.07 17.24
CA GLU A 161 16.87 -4.19 17.86
C GLU A 161 17.01 -3.91 19.36
N VAL A 162 16.46 -2.80 19.82
CA VAL A 162 16.32 -2.56 21.26
C VAL A 162 15.15 -3.42 21.69
N ARG A 163 15.48 -4.56 22.31
CA ARG A 163 14.53 -5.56 22.77
C ARG A 163 13.92 -5.16 24.11
#